data_AF-A0A087TY88-F1
#
_entry.id   AF-A0A087TY88-F1
#
_cell.length_a   1.000
_cell.length_b   1.000
_cell.length_c   1.000
_cell.angle_alpha   90.00
_cell.angle_beta   90.00
_cell.angle_gamma   90.00
#
_symmetry.space_group_name_H-M   'P 1'
#
loop_
_entity.id
_entity.type
_entity.pdbx_description
1 polymer ?
#
loop_
_entity_poly.entity_id
_entity_poly.type
_entity_poly.pdbx_seq_one_letter_code
_entity_poly.pdbx_strand_id
1 'polypeptide(L)'
;MRLCGIERFLTTKLSWSLVNTFPHDNFLWEGIDGSTVLAHFPPAKSYTSSVCVEEVVKAVENLQDKGRVSCSMMLYGHGDGGGGPTEEMLERMQRLHNVDG
;
A
#
# COMPACT_ATOMS: atom_id res chain seq x y z
N MET A 1 7.99 10.02 -15.75
CA MET A 1 8.15 8.56 -15.47
C MET A 1 8.43 7.77 -16.74
N ARG A 2 7.57 7.89 -17.76
CA ARG A 2 7.73 7.24 -19.07
C ARG A 2 9.12 7.38 -19.71
N LEU A 3 9.69 8.59 -19.74
CA LEU A 3 10.99 8.86 -20.38
C LEU A 3 12.17 8.13 -19.72
N CYS A 4 12.04 7.76 -18.44
CA CYS A 4 13.07 7.00 -17.71
C CYS A 4 12.69 5.51 -17.61
N GLY A 5 11.72 5.03 -18.39
CA GLY A 5 11.29 3.63 -18.38
C GLY A 5 10.49 3.19 -17.15
N ILE A 6 9.98 4.13 -16.35
CA ILE A 6 9.17 3.82 -15.16
C ILE A 6 7.69 3.79 -15.56
N GLU A 7 7.07 2.61 -15.43
CA GLU A 7 5.67 2.37 -15.83
C GLU A 7 4.68 2.40 -14.66
N ARG A 8 5.19 2.27 -13.42
CA ARG A 8 4.39 2.14 -12.20
C ARG A 8 4.86 3.13 -11.16
N PHE A 9 3.92 3.65 -10.39
CA PHE A 9 4.17 4.58 -9.32
C PHE A 9 3.53 4.09 -8.03
N LEU A 10 4.21 4.30 -6.91
CA LEU A 10 3.68 4.03 -5.58
C LEU A 10 3.83 5.27 -4.71
N THR A 11 2.79 5.59 -3.95
CA THR A 11 2.84 6.65 -2.93
C THR A 11 1.98 6.29 -1.74
N THR A 12 2.31 6.84 -0.57
CA THR A 12 1.49 6.70 0.65
C THR A 12 0.87 8.03 1.10
N LYS A 13 1.31 9.15 0.54
CA LYS A 13 1.05 10.49 1.13
C LYS A 13 -0.39 10.97 0.97
N LEU A 14 -1.11 10.47 -0.05
CA LEU A 14 -2.51 10.80 -0.29
C LEU A 14 -3.43 10.38 0.88
N SER A 15 -3.00 9.40 1.69
CA SER A 15 -3.72 8.97 2.89
C SER A 15 -3.92 10.05 3.95
N TRP A 16 -3.08 11.09 3.96
CA TRP A 16 -3.03 12.08 5.04
C TRP A 16 -4.02 13.24 4.85
N SER A 17 -4.84 13.21 3.79
CA SER A 17 -5.85 14.22 3.54
C SER A 17 -6.94 14.17 4.63
N LEU A 18 -7.01 15.22 5.45
CA LEU A 18 -8.00 15.34 6.53
C LEU A 18 -9.42 15.65 6.01
N VAL A 19 -9.51 16.22 4.80
CA VAL A 19 -10.77 16.75 4.26
C VAL A 19 -11.35 15.83 3.20
N ASN A 20 -10.52 15.36 2.27
CA ASN A 20 -10.96 14.59 1.12
C ASN A 20 -10.35 13.19 1.17
N THR A 21 -11.18 12.17 1.35
CA THR A 21 -10.72 10.79 1.20
C THR A 21 -10.58 10.47 -0.29
N PHE A 22 -9.39 10.04 -0.70
CA PHE A 22 -9.15 9.66 -2.10
C PHE A 22 -9.88 8.35 -2.42
N PRO A 23 -10.59 8.24 -3.56
CA PRO A 23 -11.57 7.17 -3.78
C PRO A 23 -10.98 5.85 -4.31
N HIS A 24 -9.70 5.80 -4.67
CA HIS A 24 -9.08 4.63 -5.31
C HIS A 24 -7.72 4.28 -4.71
N ASP A 25 -7.43 2.98 -4.63
CA ASP A 25 -6.10 2.47 -4.29
C ASP A 25 -5.28 2.15 -5.54
N ASN A 26 -5.93 1.91 -6.67
CA ASN A 26 -5.31 1.63 -7.97
C ASN A 26 -5.94 2.51 -9.04
N PHE A 27 -5.15 3.35 -9.70
CA PHE A 27 -5.67 4.30 -10.69
C PHE A 27 -4.61 4.68 -11.73
N LEU A 28 -5.05 5.10 -12.90
CA LEU A 28 -4.18 5.76 -13.88
C LEU A 28 -4.05 7.23 -13.49
N TRP A 29 -2.84 7.63 -13.13
CA TRP A 29 -2.52 9.03 -12.86
C TRP A 29 -2.11 9.71 -14.15
N GLU A 30 -2.94 10.63 -14.63
CA GLU A 30 -2.66 11.50 -15.77
C GLU A 30 -1.98 12.80 -15.32
N GLY A 31 -0.83 13.11 -15.91
CA GLY A 31 -0.14 14.38 -15.76
C GLY A 31 -0.81 15.48 -16.58
N ILE A 32 -0.49 16.73 -16.26
CA ILE A 32 -1.03 17.91 -16.98
C ILE A 32 -0.66 17.93 -18.48
N ASP A 33 0.33 17.15 -18.89
CA ASP A 33 0.79 16.95 -20.26
C ASP A 33 0.10 15.79 -20.97
N GLY A 34 -0.89 15.14 -20.33
CA GLY A 34 -1.61 13.97 -20.84
C GLY A 34 -0.83 12.64 -20.73
N SER A 35 0.38 12.66 -20.16
CA SER A 35 1.11 11.42 -19.89
C SER A 35 0.48 10.65 -18.73
N THR A 36 0.46 9.32 -18.79
CA THR A 36 -0.15 8.49 -17.74
C THR A 36 0.84 7.53 -17.09
N VAL A 37 0.59 7.18 -15.83
CA VAL A 37 1.29 6.13 -15.08
C VAL A 37 0.30 5.34 -14.23
N LEU A 38 0.48 4.02 -14.13
CA LEU A 38 -0.31 3.22 -13.20
C LEU A 38 0.18 3.50 -11.78
N ALA A 39 -0.67 4.10 -10.96
CA ALA A 39 -0.38 4.44 -9.57
C ALA A 39 -1.06 3.47 -8.62
N HIS A 40 -0.33 3.07 -7.58
CA HIS A 40 -0.84 2.30 -6.46
C HIS A 40 -0.66 3.07 -5.14
N PHE A 41 -1.69 2.99 -4.32
CA PHE A 41 -1.78 3.58 -2.99
C PHE A 41 -2.15 2.46 -2.01
N PRO A 42 -1.20 1.98 -1.18
CA PRO A 42 -1.43 0.85 -0.28
C PRO A 42 -2.59 1.11 0.71
N PRO A 43 -3.60 0.21 0.79
CA PRO A 43 -4.77 0.39 1.67
C PRO A 43 -4.46 0.45 3.16
N ALA A 44 -3.27 -0.04 3.56
CA ALA A 44 -2.77 0.08 4.92
C ALA A 44 -2.47 1.54 5.32
N LYS A 45 -2.41 2.47 4.36
CA LYS A 45 -2.16 3.92 4.57
C LYS A 45 -0.87 4.24 5.34
N SER A 46 0.04 3.27 5.41
CA SER A 46 1.32 3.36 6.10
C SER A 46 2.38 2.63 5.28
N TYR A 47 3.61 3.12 5.36
CA TYR A 47 4.80 2.41 4.89
C TYR A 47 5.60 1.81 6.05
N THR A 48 5.09 1.91 7.27
CA THR A 48 5.76 1.50 8.51
C THR A 48 4.92 0.52 9.34
N SER A 49 4.09 -0.30 8.66
CA SER A 49 3.28 -1.33 9.34
C SER A 49 4.17 -2.32 10.11
N SER A 50 3.67 -2.79 11.24
CA SER A 50 4.30 -3.82 12.07
C SER A 50 3.78 -5.24 11.79
N VAL A 51 2.97 -5.39 10.73
CA VAL A 51 2.34 -6.65 10.31
C VAL A 51 1.56 -7.31 11.45
N CYS A 52 0.87 -6.49 12.25
CA CYS A 52 -0.05 -7.00 13.26
C CYS A 52 -1.37 -7.40 12.59
N VAL A 53 -2.07 -8.41 13.16
CA VAL A 53 -3.35 -8.90 12.64
C VAL A 53 -4.34 -7.75 12.39
N GLU A 54 -4.44 -6.82 13.35
CA GLU A 54 -5.31 -5.64 13.25
C GLU A 54 -5.00 -4.78 12.01
N GLU A 55 -3.72 -4.55 11.71
CA GLU A 55 -3.32 -3.74 10.55
C GLU A 55 -3.66 -4.45 9.24
N VAL A 56 -3.50 -5.78 9.20
CA VAL A 56 -3.82 -6.60 8.02
C VAL A 56 -5.33 -6.59 7.76
N VAL A 57 -6.13 -6.81 8.80
CA VAL A 57 -7.60 -6.74 8.69
C VAL A 57 -8.03 -5.35 8.23
N LYS A 58 -7.50 -4.28 8.84
CA LYS A 58 -7.78 -2.90 8.42
C LYS A 58 -7.38 -2.64 6.98
N ALA A 59 -6.25 -3.17 6.50
CA ALA A 59 -5.84 -3.00 5.11
C ALA A 59 -6.82 -3.67 4.13
N VAL A 60 -7.34 -4.85 4.48
CA VAL A 60 -8.38 -5.53 3.69
C VAL A 60 -9.70 -4.76 3.72
N GLU A 61 -10.11 -4.27 4.89
CA GLU A 61 -11.33 -3.49 5.06
C GLU A 61 -11.27 -2.17 4.30
N ASN A 62 -10.13 -1.48 4.34
CA ASN A 62 -9.92 -0.17 3.74
C ASN A 62 -9.75 -0.19 2.22
N LEU A 63 -9.51 -1.34 1.61
CA LEU A 63 -9.38 -1.46 0.15
C LEU A 63 -10.65 -0.91 -0.53
N GLN A 64 -10.50 0.18 -1.29
CA GLN A 64 -11.57 0.86 -2.01
C GLN A 64 -11.94 0.13 -3.31
N ASP A 65 -10.96 -0.50 -3.96
CA ASP A 65 -11.15 -1.17 -5.26
C ASP A 65 -11.55 -2.65 -5.13
N LYS A 66 -12.32 -3.00 -4.09
CA LYS A 66 -12.86 -4.37 -3.90
C LYS A 66 -13.64 -4.82 -5.13
N GLY A 67 -13.43 -6.06 -5.54
CA GLY A 67 -14.03 -6.64 -6.74
C GLY A 67 -13.37 -6.24 -8.06
N ARG A 68 -12.45 -5.26 -8.06
CA ARG A 68 -11.63 -4.91 -9.24
C ARG A 68 -10.22 -5.50 -9.17
N VAL A 69 -9.71 -5.69 -7.96
CA VAL A 69 -8.39 -6.29 -7.71
C VAL A 69 -8.53 -7.55 -6.86
N SER A 70 -7.66 -8.53 -7.12
CA SER A 70 -7.58 -9.79 -6.38
C SER A 70 -6.45 -9.81 -5.35
N CYS A 71 -5.59 -8.79 -5.33
CA CYS A 71 -4.47 -8.67 -4.42
C CYS A 71 -4.28 -7.21 -3.98
N SER A 72 -3.68 -7.05 -2.81
CA SER A 72 -3.28 -5.76 -2.24
C SER A 72 -1.86 -5.86 -1.71
N MET A 73 -1.21 -4.72 -1.52
CA MET A 73 0.15 -4.65 -0.99
C MET A 73 0.15 -3.96 0.37
N MET A 74 0.88 -4.56 1.31
CA MET A 74 1.18 -3.97 2.61
C MET A 74 2.68 -3.69 2.69
N LEU A 75 3.03 -2.46 3.03
CA LEU A 75 4.42 -2.04 3.26
C LEU A 75 4.69 -2.07 4.76
N TYR A 76 5.78 -2.71 5.16
CA TYR A 76 6.10 -2.96 6.58
C TYR A 76 7.57 -2.70 6.88
N GLY A 77 7.86 -2.44 8.16
CA GLY A 77 9.19 -2.12 8.67
C GLY A 77 9.29 -0.72 9.29
N HIS A 78 10.48 -0.34 9.71
CA HIS A 78 10.73 0.97 10.32
C HIS A 78 11.22 1.99 9.28
N GLY A 79 10.38 2.98 9.00
CA GLY A 79 10.70 4.15 8.17
C GLY A 79 11.23 5.33 9.00
N ASP A 80 11.23 6.54 8.43
CA ASP A 80 11.50 7.82 9.13
C ASP A 80 12.82 7.87 9.92
N GLY A 81 13.89 7.30 9.33
CA GLY A 81 15.20 7.19 9.98
C GLY A 81 15.44 5.86 10.71
N GLY A 82 14.55 4.88 10.53
CA GLY A 82 14.63 3.53 11.12
C GLY A 82 15.44 2.49 10.33
N GLY A 83 15.42 1.24 10.84
CA GLY A 83 16.29 0.12 10.44
C GLY A 83 15.64 -1.00 9.61
N GLY A 84 14.55 -0.73 8.89
CA GLY A 84 13.86 -1.76 8.08
C GLY A 84 12.97 -2.71 8.90
N PRO A 85 12.51 -3.83 8.34
CA PRO A 85 11.68 -4.81 9.04
C PRO A 85 12.47 -5.64 10.05
N THR A 86 11.83 -6.02 11.15
CA THR A 86 12.42 -6.91 12.18
C THR A 86 12.16 -8.39 11.85
N GLU A 87 12.94 -9.28 12.46
CA GLU A 87 12.73 -10.74 12.36
C GLU A 87 11.31 -11.15 12.80
N GLU A 88 10.80 -10.54 13.87
CA GLU A 88 9.44 -10.79 14.37
C GLU A 88 8.37 -10.40 13.32
N MET A 89 8.56 -9.32 12.56
CA MET A 89 7.64 -8.96 11.48
C MET A 89 7.63 -10.03 10.38
N LEU A 90 8.78 -10.63 10.06
CA LEU A 90 8.88 -11.70 9.08
C LEU A 90 8.18 -12.97 9.57
N GLU A 91 8.38 -13.36 10.84
CA GLU A 91 7.67 -14.49 11.44
C GLU A 91 6.15 -14.29 11.44
N ARG A 92 5.68 -13.08 11.75
CA ARG A 92 4.25 -12.75 11.68
C ARG A 92 3.72 -12.88 10.27
N MET A 93 4.43 -12.39 9.25
CA MET A 93 4.01 -12.56 7.85
C MET A 93 3.89 -14.04 7.46
N GLN A 94 4.84 -14.87 7.89
CA GLN A 94 4.77 -16.31 7.64
C GLN A 94 3.54 -16.94 8.31
N ARG A 95 3.25 -16.58 9.57
CA ARG A 95 2.05 -17.06 10.28
C ARG A 95 0.75 -16.57 9.65
N LEU A 96 0.73 -15.34 9.13
CA LEU A 96 -0.45 -14.76 8.49
C LEU A 96 -0.73 -15.32 7.10
N HIS A 97 0.22 -16.04 6.49
CA HIS A 97 0.03 -16.66 5.18
C HIS A 97 -1.06 -17.75 5.21
N ASN A 98 -1.20 -18.47 6.31
CA ASN A 98 -2.24 -19.46 6.53
C ASN A 98 -2.69 -19.44 7.99
N VAL A 99 -3.96 -19.08 8.23
CA VAL A 99 -4.55 -18.98 9.57
C VAL A 99 -5.49 -20.15 9.92
N ASP A 100 -5.69 -21.08 8.97
CA ASP A 100 -6.66 -22.18 9.13
C ASP A 100 -6.10 -23.39 9.89
N GLY A 101 -4.80 -23.40 10.20
CA GLY A 101 -4.11 -24.50 10.91
C GLY A 101 -3.49 -25.53 9.98
#